data_AF-V9W994-F1
#
_entry.id   AF-V9W994-F1
#
_cell.length_a   1.000
_cell.length_b   1.000
_cell.length_c   1.000
_cell.angle_alpha   90.00
_cell.angle_beta   90.00
_cell.angle_gamma   90.00
#
_symmetry.space_group_name_H-M   'P 1'
#
loop_
_entity.id
_entity.type
_entity.pdbx_description
1 polymer ?
#
loop_
_entity_poly.entity_id
_entity_poly.type
_entity_poly.pdbx_seq_one_letter_code
_entity_poly.pdbx_strand_id
1 'polypeptide(L)'
;MENVKYRKVKRYAKVGERIRAVDAKPYWGRYYENGDEFEVIKTCANGVWCRRIGDEDEDEEGRLYTLWSSEYVVLEPIEEPNEISDIKNEMERITGELVTLALRVSKLEEPKSPQEVRDEIVEKAKADIEGLAINDYGYVAFIRHFTGSNPGPFYRVRHLGASFAEYIVNRKKKTVVCLLHGAVTKRVYARGIAKCAPGDVFNSHIGRAIALRRALGLEVPAEYMSVPNPTEFKVGDIVVRYAWVNTMHPYHIFQVGTKTNLNNLDGYCEVIDDSHEEGALDAYLA
;
A
#
# COMPACT_ATOMS: atom_id res chain seq x y z
N MET A 1 41.90 10.26 23.53
CA MET A 1 42.54 9.02 24.01
C MET A 1 41.45 8.00 24.18
N GLU A 2 41.41 6.98 23.33
CA GLU A 2 40.46 5.87 23.45
C GLU A 2 40.55 5.25 24.84
N ASN A 3 39.41 5.05 25.49
CA ASN A 3 39.31 4.31 26.76
C ASN A 3 39.53 2.82 26.49
N VAL A 4 40.77 2.43 26.15
CA VAL A 4 41.13 1.02 26.01
C VAL A 4 41.01 0.39 27.39
N LYS A 5 40.06 -0.52 27.55
CA LYS A 5 39.94 -1.34 28.77
C LYS A 5 41.00 -2.43 28.72
N TYR A 6 41.74 -2.61 29.81
CA TYR A 6 42.78 -3.63 29.93
C TYR A 6 42.34 -4.73 30.89
N ARG A 7 42.64 -5.99 30.56
CA ARG A 7 42.57 -7.11 31.51
C ARG A 7 43.94 -7.34 32.15
N LYS A 8 43.97 -7.60 33.47
CA LYS A 8 45.20 -7.91 34.23
C LYS A 8 45.48 -9.41 34.16
N VAL A 9 46.62 -9.80 33.60
CA VAL A 9 47.01 -11.22 33.43
C VAL A 9 48.34 -11.49 34.14
N LYS A 10 48.37 -12.52 35.00
CA LYS A 10 49.61 -12.94 35.68
C LYS A 10 50.41 -13.88 34.78
N ARG A 11 51.39 -13.33 34.05
CA ARG A 11 52.35 -14.08 33.20
C ARG A 11 53.66 -13.29 33.02
N TYR A 12 54.68 -13.94 32.45
CA TYR A 12 55.88 -13.24 32.00
C TYR A 12 55.53 -12.21 30.90
N ALA A 13 56.11 -11.01 31.01
CA ALA A 13 55.90 -9.94 30.04
C ALA A 13 56.93 -10.03 28.92
N LYS A 14 56.58 -9.51 27.74
CA LYS A 14 57.47 -9.34 26.58
C LYS A 14 57.89 -7.88 26.45
N VAL A 15 59.00 -7.66 25.74
CA VAL A 15 59.44 -6.30 25.37
C VAL A 15 58.32 -5.58 24.60
N GLY A 16 58.03 -4.34 24.98
CA GLY A 16 56.96 -3.50 24.44
C GLY A 16 55.60 -3.67 25.11
N GLU A 17 55.41 -4.61 26.04
CA GLU A 17 54.14 -4.77 26.76
C GLU A 17 54.01 -3.76 27.90
N ARG A 18 52.76 -3.35 28.19
CA ARG A 18 52.41 -2.57 29.38
C ARG A 18 52.17 -3.50 30.56
N ILE A 19 52.73 -3.14 31.71
CA ILE A 19 52.57 -3.87 32.96
C ILE A 19 52.12 -2.94 34.07
N ARG A 20 51.51 -3.49 35.12
CA ARG A 20 51.15 -2.76 36.33
C ARG A 20 51.73 -3.43 37.56
N ALA A 21 52.36 -2.65 38.45
CA ALA A 21 52.82 -3.12 39.75
C ALA A 21 51.63 -3.47 40.65
N VAL A 22 51.66 -4.65 41.27
CA VAL A 22 50.62 -5.18 42.15
C VAL A 22 51.15 -5.70 43.49
N ASP A 23 52.45 -5.96 43.60
CA ASP A 23 53.13 -6.37 44.83
C ASP A 23 54.53 -5.73 44.90
N ALA A 24 54.57 -4.39 44.88
CA ALA A 24 55.77 -3.58 44.80
C ALA A 24 56.71 -3.79 46.01
N LYS A 25 57.92 -4.29 45.74
CA LYS A 25 59.02 -4.47 46.69
C LYS A 25 60.28 -3.82 46.11
N PRO A 26 60.29 -2.48 45.98
CA PRO A 26 61.39 -1.76 45.37
C PRO A 26 62.72 -2.04 46.07
N TYR A 27 63.76 -2.30 45.25
CA TYR A 27 65.12 -2.42 45.73
C TYR A 27 65.70 -1.03 46.04
N TRP A 28 66.61 -0.96 47.02
CA TRP A 28 67.17 0.28 47.57
C TRP A 28 67.51 1.32 46.50
N GLY A 29 66.89 2.50 46.61
CA GLY A 29 67.15 3.66 45.73
C GLY A 29 66.20 3.83 44.53
N ARG A 30 65.27 2.89 44.28
CA ARG A 30 64.18 3.07 43.29
C ARG A 30 62.85 3.09 44.02
N TYR A 31 61.96 4.02 43.66
CA TYR A 31 60.65 4.16 44.29
C TYR A 31 59.57 3.91 43.24
N TYR A 32 58.75 2.89 43.47
CA TYR A 32 57.50 2.68 42.75
C TYR A 32 56.50 2.01 43.70
N GLU A 33 55.21 2.20 43.42
CA GLU A 33 54.12 1.77 44.27
C GLU A 33 53.14 0.85 43.51
N ASN A 34 52.31 0.14 44.26
CA ASN A 34 51.22 -0.64 43.67
C ASN A 34 50.27 0.29 42.92
N GLY A 35 50.01 -0.04 41.66
CA GLY A 35 49.21 0.79 40.77
C GLY A 35 50.02 1.46 39.66
N ASP A 36 51.34 1.60 39.85
CA ASP A 36 52.21 2.18 38.82
C ASP A 36 52.24 1.33 37.56
N GLU A 37 52.21 2.01 36.41
CA GLU A 37 52.27 1.38 35.09
C GLU A 37 53.62 1.60 34.43
N PHE A 38 54.10 0.57 33.74
CA PHE A 38 55.39 0.58 33.08
C PHE A 38 55.32 -0.01 31.68
N GLU A 39 56.21 0.43 30.80
CA GLU A 39 56.48 -0.18 29.51
C GLU A 39 57.76 -1.03 29.60
N VAL A 40 57.68 -2.30 29.19
CA VAL A 40 58.81 -3.22 29.27
C VAL A 40 59.83 -2.94 28.16
N ILE A 41 61.06 -2.62 28.55
CA ILE A 41 62.17 -2.34 27.64
C ILE A 41 63.02 -3.59 27.42
N LYS A 42 63.20 -4.42 28.45
CA LYS A 42 63.99 -5.65 28.36
C LYS A 42 63.48 -6.71 29.33
N THR A 43 63.49 -7.96 28.91
CA THR A 43 63.16 -9.11 29.75
C THR A 43 64.43 -9.71 30.37
N CYS A 44 64.35 -10.11 31.63
CA CYS A 44 65.42 -10.78 32.39
C CYS A 44 64.92 -12.14 32.92
N ALA A 45 65.83 -12.99 33.39
CA ALA A 45 65.49 -14.34 33.87
C ALA A 45 64.41 -14.34 34.98
N ASN A 46 64.44 -13.34 35.88
CA ASN A 46 63.55 -13.28 37.05
C ASN A 46 62.64 -12.04 37.08
N GLY A 47 62.57 -11.28 35.98
CA GLY A 47 61.87 -9.99 35.99
C GLY A 47 62.02 -9.22 34.68
N VAL A 48 61.78 -7.92 34.75
CA VAL A 48 61.79 -7.02 33.61
C VAL A 48 62.46 -5.70 33.96
N TRP A 49 63.13 -5.11 32.96
CA TRP A 49 63.52 -3.70 32.96
C TRP A 49 62.48 -2.90 32.20
N CYS A 50 61.96 -1.86 32.83
CA CYS A 50 60.84 -1.11 32.30
C CYS A 50 60.97 0.39 32.62
N ARG A 51 60.31 1.22 31.83
CA ARG A 51 60.21 2.67 32.07
C ARG A 51 58.81 2.96 32.61
N ARG A 52 58.71 3.83 33.62
CA ARG A 52 57.41 4.22 34.17
C ARG A 52 56.66 5.09 33.18
N ILE A 53 55.37 4.84 33.01
CA ILE A 53 54.52 5.64 32.13
C ILE A 53 54.11 6.89 32.92
N GLY A 54 54.46 8.08 32.41
CA GLY A 54 54.15 9.37 33.05
C GLY A 54 55.31 9.99 33.84
N ASP A 55 56.46 9.33 33.97
CA ASP A 55 57.70 9.98 34.40
C ASP A 55 58.31 10.71 33.17
N GLU A 56 58.02 12.00 33.03
CA GLU A 56 58.67 12.91 32.08
C GLU A 56 59.92 13.53 32.73
N ASP A 57 60.92 12.71 33.08
CA ASP A 57 62.21 13.25 33.53
C ASP A 57 63.01 13.74 32.31
N GLU A 58 63.40 15.02 32.32
CA GLU A 58 64.05 15.78 31.22
C GLU A 58 65.51 15.39 30.93
N ASP A 59 66.07 14.38 31.60
CA ASP A 59 67.42 13.89 31.32
C ASP A 59 67.37 12.67 30.38
N GLU A 60 68.05 12.76 29.24
CA GLU A 60 67.99 11.93 28.01
C GLU A 60 68.14 10.38 28.14
N GLU A 61 68.12 9.80 29.33
CA GLU A 61 68.04 8.35 29.56
C GLU A 61 67.06 8.07 30.72
N GLY A 62 65.76 8.22 30.43
CA GLY A 62 64.67 8.07 31.41
C GLY A 62 64.84 6.90 32.37
N ARG A 63 64.62 7.17 33.66
CA ARG A 63 64.88 6.24 34.77
C ARG A 63 64.26 4.86 34.49
N LEU A 64 65.12 3.86 34.39
CA LEU A 64 64.68 2.47 34.31
C LEU A 64 64.27 1.96 35.68
N TYR A 65 63.38 0.99 35.72
CA TYR A 65 62.90 0.27 36.89
C TYR A 65 63.06 -1.23 36.67
N THR A 66 63.39 -1.96 37.73
CA THR A 66 63.46 -3.43 37.69
C THR A 66 62.32 -3.97 38.51
N LEU A 67 61.42 -4.72 37.88
CA LEU A 67 60.32 -5.41 38.56
C LEU A 67 60.52 -6.92 38.40
N TRP A 68 60.41 -7.66 39.49
CA TRP A 68 60.40 -9.11 39.49
C TRP A 68 59.10 -9.63 38.90
N SER A 69 59.11 -10.84 38.33
CA SER A 69 57.90 -11.47 37.76
C SER A 69 56.75 -11.63 38.78
N SER A 70 57.08 -11.66 40.08
CA SER A 70 56.11 -11.65 41.18
C SER A 70 55.42 -10.29 41.39
N GLU A 71 56.04 -9.18 41.02
CA GLU A 71 55.59 -7.82 41.40
C GLU A 71 54.63 -7.18 40.40
N TYR A 72 54.54 -7.70 39.18
CA TYR A 72 53.70 -7.11 38.12
C TYR A 72 52.65 -8.07 37.55
N VAL A 73 51.67 -7.48 36.88
CA VAL A 73 50.73 -8.14 35.95
C VAL A 73 50.81 -7.46 34.58
N VAL A 74 50.60 -8.24 33.52
CA VAL A 74 50.55 -7.72 32.15
C VAL A 74 49.17 -7.12 31.87
N LEU A 75 49.14 -5.96 31.23
CA LEU A 75 47.92 -5.29 30.78
C LEU A 75 47.67 -5.64 29.31
N GLU A 76 46.74 -6.55 29.07
CA GLU A 76 46.33 -6.91 27.70
C GLU A 76 45.12 -6.07 27.28
N PRO A 77 45.14 -5.41 26.12
CA PRO A 77 44.01 -4.63 25.63
C PRO A 77 42.83 -5.55 25.32
N ILE A 78 41.62 -5.13 25.70
CA ILE A 78 40.38 -5.80 25.34
C ILE A 78 39.87 -5.12 24.07
N GLU A 79 39.89 -5.83 22.94
CA GLU A 79 39.17 -5.40 21.74
C GLU A 79 37.67 -5.54 22.02
N GLU A 80 36.98 -4.43 22.29
CA GLU A 80 35.51 -4.44 22.31
C GLU A 80 35.01 -4.61 20.87
N PRO A 81 34.12 -5.57 20.57
CA PRO A 81 33.52 -5.68 19.25
C PRO A 81 32.77 -4.39 18.93
N ASN A 82 33.04 -3.84 17.76
CA ASN A 82 32.58 -2.52 17.34
C ASN A 82 31.12 -2.61 16.86
N GLU A 83 30.19 -3.05 17.71
CA GLU A 83 28.77 -3.29 17.41
C GLU A 83 28.10 -2.08 16.72
N ILE A 84 28.61 -0.87 17.00
CA ILE A 84 28.15 0.39 16.40
C ILE A 84 28.45 0.45 14.89
N SER A 85 29.56 -0.09 14.40
CA SER A 85 29.87 -0.08 12.95
C SER A 85 28.98 -1.03 12.19
N ASP A 86 28.68 -2.19 12.77
CA ASP A 86 27.84 -3.21 12.14
C ASP A 86 26.39 -2.73 12.05
N ILE A 87 25.90 -2.08 13.11
CA ILE A 87 24.56 -1.45 13.12
C ILE A 87 24.48 -0.34 12.05
N LYS A 88 25.52 0.47 11.87
CA LYS A 88 25.54 1.53 10.85
C LYS A 88 25.45 0.95 9.43
N ASN A 89 26.23 -0.08 9.13
CA ASN A 89 26.23 -0.73 7.83
C ASN A 89 24.88 -1.38 7.52
N GLU A 90 24.27 -2.03 8.52
CA GLU A 90 22.94 -2.64 8.36
C GLU A 90 21.86 -1.57 8.14
N MET A 91 21.95 -0.43 8.84
CA MET A 91 21.03 0.70 8.65
C MET A 91 21.15 1.31 7.25
N GLU A 92 22.37 1.46 6.73
CA GLU A 92 22.59 1.88 5.33
C GLU A 92 22.00 0.89 4.33
N ARG A 93 22.16 -0.42 4.54
CA ARG A 93 21.55 -1.44 3.67
C ARG A 93 20.02 -1.36 3.69
N ILE A 94 19.43 -1.31 4.88
CA ILE A 94 17.97 -1.23 5.05
C ILE A 94 17.41 0.05 4.41
N THR A 95 18.08 1.19 4.58
CA THR A 95 17.65 2.44 3.94
C THR A 95 17.71 2.36 2.40
N GLY A 96 18.73 1.73 1.84
CA GLY A 96 18.80 1.48 0.39
C GLY A 96 17.68 0.56 -0.10
N GLU A 97 17.39 -0.52 0.62
CA GLU A 97 16.28 -1.42 0.32
C GLU A 97 14.93 -0.69 0.39
N LEU A 98 14.72 0.16 1.39
CA LEU A 98 13.50 0.99 1.53
C LEU A 98 13.33 1.96 0.35
N VAL A 99 14.40 2.61 -0.11
CA VAL A 99 14.35 3.51 -1.28
C VAL A 99 13.97 2.74 -2.54
N THR A 100 14.55 1.55 -2.75
CA THR A 100 14.22 0.74 -3.93
C THR A 100 12.79 0.17 -3.88
N LEU A 101 12.30 -0.20 -2.70
CA LEU A 101 10.91 -0.59 -2.49
C LEU A 101 9.95 0.58 -2.75
N ALA A 102 10.25 1.77 -2.23
CA ALA A 102 9.44 2.97 -2.47
C ALA A 102 9.34 3.30 -3.97
N LEU A 103 10.46 3.18 -4.71
CA LEU A 103 10.48 3.38 -6.18
C LEU A 103 9.72 2.30 -6.97
N ARG A 104 9.60 1.08 -6.44
CA ARG A 104 8.80 0.01 -7.04
C ARG A 104 7.32 0.19 -6.75
N VAL A 105 6.97 0.56 -5.53
CA VAL A 105 5.59 0.87 -5.13
C VAL A 105 5.08 2.07 -5.93
N SER A 106 5.88 3.12 -6.11
CA SER A 106 5.49 4.28 -6.92
C SER A 106 5.26 3.97 -8.41
N LYS A 107 5.83 2.87 -8.92
CA LYS A 107 5.61 2.39 -10.30
C LYS A 107 4.44 1.41 -10.42
N LEU A 108 3.98 0.84 -9.31
CA LEU A 108 2.84 -0.08 -9.27
C LEU A 108 1.51 0.64 -9.02
N GLU A 109 1.56 1.86 -8.50
CA GLU A 109 0.40 2.71 -8.23
C GLU A 109 0.47 4.02 -9.04
N GLU A 110 0.57 3.94 -10.36
CA GLU A 110 0.12 5.08 -11.15
C GLU A 110 -1.38 5.28 -10.85
N PRO A 111 -1.81 6.48 -10.41
CA PRO A 111 -3.20 6.72 -10.08
C PRO A 111 -4.03 6.49 -11.34
N LYS A 112 -4.93 5.50 -11.29
CA LYS A 112 -5.85 5.19 -12.38
C LYS A 112 -6.53 6.46 -12.89
N SER A 113 -6.62 6.60 -14.20
CA SER A 113 -7.33 7.71 -14.81
C SER A 113 -8.81 7.70 -14.38
N PRO A 114 -9.49 8.86 -14.34
CA PRO A 114 -10.92 8.90 -14.01
C PRO A 114 -11.78 8.01 -14.92
N GLN A 115 -11.38 7.83 -16.18
CA GLN A 115 -12.06 6.95 -17.12
C GLN A 115 -11.91 5.47 -16.73
N GLU A 116 -10.69 5.03 -16.39
CA GLU A 116 -10.45 3.65 -15.96
C GLU A 116 -11.21 3.34 -14.67
N VAL A 117 -11.24 4.28 -13.71
CA VAL A 117 -12.05 4.14 -12.49
C VAL A 117 -13.54 4.01 -12.82
N ARG A 118 -14.06 4.80 -13.76
CA ARG A 118 -15.46 4.71 -14.20
C ARG A 118 -15.76 3.35 -14.83
N ASP A 119 -14.91 2.91 -15.75
CA ASP A 119 -15.07 1.63 -16.45
C ASP A 119 -15.05 0.45 -15.45
N GLU A 120 -14.13 0.47 -14.48
CA GLU A 120 -14.08 -0.53 -13.41
C GLU A 120 -15.36 -0.54 -12.55
N ILE A 121 -15.90 0.64 -12.22
CA ILE A 121 -17.15 0.75 -11.46
C ILE A 121 -18.34 0.20 -12.28
N VAL A 122 -18.39 0.47 -13.59
CA VAL A 122 -19.44 -0.05 -14.48
C VAL A 122 -19.37 -1.58 -14.55
N GLU A 123 -18.17 -2.16 -14.72
CA GLU A 123 -17.99 -3.61 -14.73
C GLU A 123 -18.32 -4.23 -13.37
N LYS A 124 -17.92 -3.58 -12.27
CA LYS A 124 -18.31 -4.00 -10.92
C LYS A 124 -19.83 -3.96 -10.74
N ALA A 125 -20.53 -2.97 -11.30
CA ALA A 125 -21.99 -2.89 -11.23
C ALA A 125 -22.68 -4.03 -12.01
N LYS A 126 -22.14 -4.42 -13.17
CA LYS A 126 -22.62 -5.60 -13.92
C LYS A 126 -22.40 -6.88 -13.11
N ALA A 127 -21.19 -7.08 -12.62
CA ALA A 127 -20.84 -8.24 -11.79
C ALA A 127 -21.65 -8.32 -10.50
N ASP A 128 -22.00 -7.18 -9.90
CA ASP A 128 -22.83 -7.14 -8.69
C ASP A 128 -24.25 -7.66 -8.94
N ILE A 129 -24.88 -7.29 -10.06
CA ILE A 129 -26.20 -7.79 -10.45
C ILE A 129 -26.19 -9.31 -10.63
N GLU A 130 -25.11 -9.86 -11.18
CA GLU A 130 -24.93 -11.31 -11.36
C GLU A 130 -24.60 -12.00 -10.03
N GLY A 131 -23.74 -11.41 -9.21
CA GLY A 131 -23.32 -11.95 -7.92
C GLY A 131 -24.45 -12.04 -6.89
N LEU A 132 -25.47 -11.18 -7.01
CA LEU A 132 -26.68 -11.21 -6.18
C LEU A 132 -27.71 -12.27 -6.62
N ALA A 133 -27.52 -12.88 -7.79
CA ALA A 133 -28.41 -13.92 -8.27
C ALA A 133 -28.30 -15.20 -7.43
N ILE A 134 -29.40 -15.94 -7.36
CA ILE A 134 -29.42 -17.28 -6.76
C ILE A 134 -28.67 -18.23 -7.71
N ASN A 135 -27.55 -18.76 -7.24
CA ASN A 135 -26.69 -19.67 -8.01
C ASN A 135 -26.87 -21.16 -7.67
N ASP A 136 -27.83 -21.49 -6.80
CA ASP A 136 -28.18 -22.89 -6.50
C ASP A 136 -28.87 -23.52 -7.72
N TYR A 137 -28.13 -24.37 -8.43
CA TYR A 137 -28.60 -25.00 -9.67
C TYR A 137 -29.88 -25.82 -9.46
N GLY A 138 -29.98 -26.58 -8.36
CA GLY A 138 -31.15 -27.41 -8.08
C GLY A 138 -32.40 -26.56 -7.83
N TYR A 139 -32.24 -25.48 -7.06
CA TYR A 139 -33.33 -24.56 -6.76
C TYR A 139 -33.76 -23.74 -8.00
N VAL A 140 -32.80 -23.27 -8.81
CA VAL A 140 -33.08 -22.55 -10.06
C VAL A 140 -33.78 -23.44 -11.08
N ALA A 141 -33.31 -24.69 -11.25
CA ALA A 141 -33.94 -25.66 -12.14
C ALA A 141 -35.38 -25.96 -11.71
N PHE A 142 -35.61 -26.14 -10.40
CA PHE A 142 -36.94 -26.31 -9.84
C PHE A 142 -37.86 -25.12 -10.20
N ILE A 143 -37.44 -23.88 -9.96
CA ILE A 143 -38.26 -22.70 -10.27
C ILE A 143 -38.58 -22.62 -11.76
N ARG A 144 -37.59 -22.81 -12.64
CA ARG A 144 -37.79 -22.75 -14.10
C ARG A 144 -38.83 -23.75 -14.60
N HIS A 145 -38.93 -24.91 -13.96
CA HIS A 145 -39.96 -25.90 -14.28
C HIS A 145 -41.38 -25.34 -14.07
N PHE A 146 -41.60 -24.56 -13.00
CA PHE A 146 -42.92 -23.98 -12.68
C PHE A 146 -43.22 -22.67 -13.41
N THR A 147 -42.21 -21.89 -13.76
CA THR A 147 -42.40 -20.53 -14.28
C THR A 147 -42.34 -20.43 -15.80
N GLY A 148 -42.07 -21.54 -16.48
CA GLY A 148 -41.55 -21.53 -17.85
C GLY A 148 -40.10 -21.05 -17.90
N SER A 149 -39.46 -21.23 -19.05
CA SER A 149 -38.07 -20.85 -19.33
C SER A 149 -37.87 -19.33 -19.31
N ASN A 150 -38.02 -18.71 -18.15
CA ASN A 150 -37.70 -17.30 -17.98
C ASN A 150 -36.17 -17.15 -18.14
N PRO A 151 -35.69 -16.32 -19.07
CA PRO A 151 -34.27 -16.30 -19.43
C PRO A 151 -33.38 -15.63 -18.37
N GLY A 152 -33.96 -14.83 -17.46
CA GLY A 152 -33.22 -14.03 -16.50
C GLY A 152 -32.82 -14.73 -15.19
N PRO A 153 -31.89 -14.12 -14.43
CA PRO A 153 -31.52 -14.57 -13.08
C PRO A 153 -32.67 -14.41 -12.08
N PHE A 154 -32.65 -15.24 -11.04
CA PHE A 154 -33.56 -15.13 -9.89
C PHE A 154 -32.85 -14.51 -8.70
N TYR A 155 -33.57 -13.74 -7.91
CA TYR A 155 -33.11 -13.06 -6.71
C TYR A 155 -33.95 -13.46 -5.51
N ARG A 156 -33.33 -13.52 -4.33
CA ARG A 156 -34.02 -13.88 -3.08
C ARG A 156 -34.50 -12.62 -2.37
N VAL A 157 -35.80 -12.40 -2.35
CA VAL A 157 -36.41 -11.31 -1.58
C VAL A 157 -36.75 -11.80 -0.19
N ARG A 158 -35.86 -11.58 0.78
CA ARG A 158 -36.04 -11.90 2.22
C ARG A 158 -36.83 -13.21 2.43
N HIS A 159 -38.03 -13.13 3.02
CA HIS A 159 -38.90 -14.27 3.34
C HIS A 159 -39.95 -14.59 2.25
N LEU A 160 -39.96 -13.86 1.13
CA LEU A 160 -40.98 -13.97 0.07
C LEU A 160 -40.60 -14.96 -1.06
N GLY A 161 -39.36 -15.47 -1.05
CA GLY A 161 -38.86 -16.47 -1.99
C GLY A 161 -38.19 -15.89 -3.24
N ALA A 162 -38.07 -16.72 -4.28
CA ALA A 162 -37.40 -16.36 -5.52
C ALA A 162 -38.22 -15.38 -6.37
N SER A 163 -37.54 -14.40 -6.95
CA SER A 163 -38.11 -13.33 -7.75
C SER A 163 -37.28 -13.05 -8.99
N PHE A 164 -37.89 -12.61 -10.08
CA PHE A 164 -37.15 -12.07 -11.24
C PHE A 164 -37.17 -10.54 -11.20
N ALA A 165 -36.10 -9.91 -11.68
CA ALA A 165 -36.00 -8.46 -11.77
C ALA A 165 -36.51 -7.97 -13.13
N GLU A 166 -37.48 -7.07 -13.10
CA GLU A 166 -37.88 -6.25 -14.23
C GLU A 166 -37.29 -4.84 -14.06
N TYR A 167 -36.64 -4.33 -15.10
CA TYR A 167 -36.01 -3.01 -15.08
C TYR A 167 -36.76 -2.05 -16.00
N ILE A 168 -37.28 -0.97 -15.42
CA ILE A 168 -37.86 0.14 -16.15
C ILE A 168 -36.82 1.27 -16.17
N VAL A 169 -36.23 1.50 -17.35
CA VAL A 169 -35.17 2.49 -17.55
C VAL A 169 -35.75 3.73 -18.22
N ASN A 170 -35.78 4.85 -17.50
CA ASN A 170 -36.18 6.15 -18.05
C ASN A 170 -34.93 7.01 -18.26
N ARG A 171 -34.39 6.99 -19.48
CA ARG A 171 -33.14 7.68 -19.83
C ARG A 171 -33.30 9.21 -19.78
N LYS A 172 -34.41 9.77 -20.28
CA LYS A 172 -34.74 11.21 -20.19
C LYS A 172 -34.73 11.72 -18.75
N LYS A 173 -35.31 10.97 -17.82
CA LYS A 173 -35.34 11.31 -16.38
C LYS A 173 -34.12 10.79 -15.62
N LYS A 174 -33.15 10.17 -16.30
CA LYS A 174 -31.96 9.52 -15.73
C LYS A 174 -32.29 8.64 -14.50
N THR A 175 -33.36 7.85 -14.61
CA THR A 175 -33.93 7.07 -13.51
C THR A 175 -34.09 5.60 -13.91
N VAL A 176 -33.71 4.69 -13.01
CA VAL A 176 -33.92 3.24 -13.15
C VAL A 176 -34.80 2.76 -12.01
N VAL A 177 -35.84 2.01 -12.35
CA VAL A 177 -36.70 1.32 -11.38
C VAL A 177 -36.52 -0.18 -11.54
N CYS A 178 -36.26 -0.86 -10.43
CA CYS A 178 -36.22 -2.32 -10.36
C CYS A 178 -37.49 -2.80 -9.65
N LEU A 179 -38.26 -3.65 -10.32
CA LEU A 179 -39.39 -4.36 -9.74
C LEU A 179 -39.01 -5.84 -9.59
N LEU A 180 -39.09 -6.35 -8.35
CA LEU A 180 -38.86 -7.76 -8.08
C LEU A 180 -40.21 -8.48 -8.04
N HIS A 181 -40.47 -9.27 -9.06
CA HIS A 181 -41.70 -10.04 -9.20
C HIS A 181 -41.49 -11.46 -8.69
N GLY A 182 -42.41 -11.95 -7.86
CA GLY A 182 -42.39 -13.33 -7.41
C GLY A 182 -42.38 -14.30 -8.60
N ALA A 183 -41.48 -15.27 -8.59
CA ALA A 183 -41.24 -16.13 -9.75
C ALA A 183 -42.52 -16.87 -10.20
N VAL A 184 -43.28 -17.39 -9.24
CA VAL A 184 -44.54 -18.12 -9.46
C VAL A 184 -45.76 -17.19 -9.44
N THR A 185 -45.85 -16.32 -8.42
CA THR A 185 -47.05 -15.48 -8.19
C THR A 185 -47.17 -14.31 -9.15
N LYS A 186 -46.06 -13.91 -9.80
CA LYS A 186 -45.91 -12.73 -10.67
C LYS A 186 -46.24 -11.38 -10.01
N ARG A 187 -46.56 -11.37 -8.72
CA ARG A 187 -46.82 -10.16 -7.94
C ARG A 187 -45.51 -9.44 -7.63
N VAL A 188 -45.55 -8.12 -7.57
CA VAL A 188 -44.42 -7.30 -7.12
C VAL A 188 -44.21 -7.52 -5.62
N TYR A 189 -43.05 -8.04 -5.25
CA TYR A 189 -42.63 -8.23 -3.86
C TYR A 189 -41.87 -7.03 -3.32
N ALA A 190 -41.02 -6.41 -4.15
CA ALA A 190 -40.24 -5.27 -3.75
C ALA A 190 -39.95 -4.36 -4.94
N ARG A 191 -39.63 -3.10 -4.62
CA ARG A 191 -39.27 -2.07 -5.58
C ARG A 191 -38.05 -1.30 -5.08
N GLY A 192 -37.10 -1.07 -5.96
CA GLY A 192 -35.99 -0.16 -5.75
C GLY A 192 -35.93 0.89 -6.86
N ILE A 193 -35.46 2.09 -6.51
CA ILE A 193 -35.36 3.21 -7.43
C ILE A 193 -33.95 3.79 -7.33
N ALA A 194 -33.31 4.01 -8.46
CA ALA A 194 -32.05 4.74 -8.60
C ALA A 194 -32.29 5.97 -9.48
N LYS A 195 -31.79 7.13 -9.04
CA LYS A 195 -31.86 8.38 -9.80
C LYS A 195 -30.46 8.98 -9.84
N CYS A 196 -29.99 9.29 -11.05
CA CYS A 196 -28.71 9.94 -11.29
C CYS A 196 -28.76 11.39 -10.78
N ALA A 197 -27.65 11.88 -10.23
CA ALA A 197 -27.59 13.24 -9.71
C ALA A 197 -27.59 14.27 -10.86
N PRO A 198 -28.07 15.50 -10.63
CA PRO A 198 -27.91 16.58 -11.59
C PRO A 198 -26.42 16.85 -11.85
N GLY A 199 -26.00 16.84 -13.11
CA GLY A 199 -24.59 17.01 -13.52
C GLY A 199 -23.84 15.71 -13.80
N ASP A 200 -24.38 14.56 -13.38
CA ASP A 200 -23.76 13.26 -13.67
C ASP A 200 -24.22 12.70 -15.04
N VAL A 201 -23.34 11.96 -15.68
CA VAL A 201 -23.64 11.18 -16.89
C VAL A 201 -24.36 9.88 -16.52
N PHE A 202 -25.49 9.65 -17.19
CA PHE A 202 -26.34 8.51 -16.88
C PHE A 202 -25.74 7.20 -17.37
N ASN A 203 -25.69 6.19 -16.50
CA ASN A 203 -25.34 4.83 -16.87
C ASN A 203 -26.39 3.85 -16.35
N SER A 204 -26.99 3.07 -17.24
CA SER A 204 -28.07 2.15 -16.90
C SER A 204 -27.60 0.98 -16.03
N HIS A 205 -26.36 0.50 -16.18
CA HIS A 205 -25.82 -0.60 -15.39
C HIS A 205 -25.63 -0.21 -13.93
N ILE A 206 -25.03 0.95 -13.67
CA ILE A 206 -24.89 1.51 -12.31
C ILE A 206 -26.29 1.72 -11.71
N GLY A 207 -27.21 2.31 -12.47
CA GLY A 207 -28.59 2.52 -12.03
C GLY A 207 -29.32 1.22 -11.68
N ARG A 208 -29.16 0.16 -12.49
CA ARG A 208 -29.74 -1.17 -12.24
C ARG A 208 -29.18 -1.81 -10.98
N ALA A 209 -27.86 -1.75 -10.75
CA ALA A 209 -27.22 -2.31 -9.56
C ALA A 209 -27.73 -1.63 -8.28
N ILE A 210 -27.75 -0.28 -8.25
CA ILE A 210 -28.28 0.50 -7.14
C ILE A 210 -29.77 0.18 -6.91
N ALA A 211 -30.57 0.14 -7.97
CA ALA A 211 -32.01 -0.13 -7.86
C ALA A 211 -32.27 -1.55 -7.35
N LEU A 212 -31.51 -2.56 -7.80
CA LEU A 212 -31.63 -3.93 -7.35
C LEU A 212 -31.26 -4.08 -5.87
N ARG A 213 -30.12 -3.54 -5.43
CA ARG A 213 -29.72 -3.56 -4.02
C ARG A 213 -30.76 -2.91 -3.12
N ARG A 214 -31.31 -1.75 -3.53
CA ARG A 214 -32.41 -1.09 -2.82
C ARG A 214 -33.68 -1.95 -2.78
N ALA A 215 -34.02 -2.64 -3.87
CA ALA A 215 -35.18 -3.54 -3.92
C ALA A 215 -35.00 -4.75 -2.98
N LEU A 216 -33.78 -5.29 -2.88
CA LEU A 216 -33.46 -6.39 -1.96
C LEU A 216 -33.30 -5.92 -0.49
N GLY A 217 -33.23 -4.61 -0.26
CA GLY A 217 -33.00 -4.01 1.05
C GLY A 217 -31.56 -4.22 1.54
N LEU A 218 -30.60 -4.24 0.61
CA LEU A 218 -29.16 -4.31 0.86
C LEU A 218 -28.53 -2.92 0.84
N GLU A 219 -27.39 -2.77 1.51
CA GLU A 219 -26.61 -1.54 1.46
C GLU A 219 -26.02 -1.32 0.07
N VAL A 220 -26.10 -0.07 -0.41
CA VAL A 220 -25.52 0.34 -1.69
C VAL A 220 -24.05 0.75 -1.45
N PRO A 221 -23.07 0.22 -2.22
CA PRO A 221 -21.68 0.62 -2.09
C PRO A 221 -21.52 2.13 -2.30
N ALA A 222 -20.72 2.77 -1.46
CA ALA A 222 -20.45 4.20 -1.56
C ALA A 222 -19.81 4.58 -2.92
N GLU A 223 -19.03 3.68 -3.50
CA GLU A 223 -18.41 3.85 -4.82
C GLU A 223 -19.43 4.13 -5.94
N TYR A 224 -20.66 3.60 -5.84
CA TYR A 224 -21.71 3.86 -6.82
C TYR A 224 -22.39 5.22 -6.67
N MET A 225 -22.12 5.93 -5.56
CA MET A 225 -22.70 7.24 -5.25
C MET A 225 -21.80 8.41 -5.68
N SER A 226 -20.56 8.13 -6.08
CA SER A 226 -19.57 9.15 -6.48
C SER A 226 -18.69 8.62 -7.62
N VAL A 227 -19.34 8.32 -8.74
CA VAL A 227 -18.67 7.81 -9.94
C VAL A 227 -18.17 8.99 -10.78
N PRO A 228 -16.89 9.04 -11.18
CA PRO A 228 -16.40 10.11 -12.05
C PRO A 228 -17.14 10.11 -13.38
N ASN A 229 -17.36 11.29 -13.96
CA ASN A 229 -17.92 11.42 -15.31
C ASN A 229 -16.92 10.92 -16.37
N PRO A 230 -17.42 10.41 -17.53
CA PRO A 230 -16.54 9.98 -18.62
C PRO A 230 -15.73 11.18 -19.14
N THR A 231 -14.45 10.95 -19.42
CA THR A 231 -13.54 11.99 -19.91
C THR A 231 -13.30 11.93 -21.42
N GLU A 232 -13.71 10.83 -22.05
CA GLU A 232 -13.56 10.58 -23.47
C GLU A 232 -14.86 10.08 -24.09
N PHE A 233 -15.02 10.31 -25.39
CA PHE A 233 -16.13 9.77 -26.17
C PHE A 233 -15.81 8.38 -26.68
N LYS A 234 -16.77 7.46 -26.54
CA LYS A 234 -16.69 6.08 -27.02
C LYS A 234 -17.84 5.80 -27.99
N VAL A 235 -17.62 4.83 -28.86
CA VAL A 235 -18.68 4.33 -29.75
C VAL A 235 -19.81 3.76 -28.89
N GLY A 236 -21.04 4.14 -29.21
CA GLY A 236 -22.21 3.75 -28.44
C GLY A 236 -22.70 4.80 -27.43
N ASP A 237 -21.90 5.84 -27.14
CA ASP A 237 -22.33 6.96 -26.30
C ASP A 237 -23.50 7.71 -26.93
N ILE A 238 -24.46 8.13 -26.10
CA ILE A 238 -25.49 9.09 -26.49
C ILE A 238 -25.01 10.47 -26.11
N VAL A 239 -24.95 11.34 -27.12
CA VAL A 239 -24.38 12.68 -27.03
C VAL A 239 -25.44 13.69 -27.41
N VAL A 240 -25.48 14.79 -26.67
CA VAL A 240 -26.18 16.01 -27.06
C VAL A 240 -25.18 16.99 -27.66
N ARG A 241 -25.48 17.48 -28.86
CA ARG A 241 -24.78 18.62 -29.47
C ARG A 241 -25.57 19.88 -29.20
N TYR A 242 -24.89 20.90 -28.71
CA TYR A 242 -25.44 22.23 -28.55
C TYR A 242 -25.16 23.09 -29.77
N ALA A 243 -26.06 24.03 -30.05
CA ALA A 243 -25.83 25.11 -30.99
C ALA A 243 -26.01 26.44 -30.28
N TRP A 244 -25.23 27.42 -30.72
CA TRP A 244 -25.37 28.80 -30.27
C TRP A 244 -26.41 29.52 -31.13
N VAL A 245 -27.57 29.80 -30.53
CA VAL A 245 -28.61 30.64 -31.13
C VAL A 245 -29.04 31.65 -30.05
N ASN A 246 -28.28 32.74 -29.92
CA ASN A 246 -28.32 33.73 -28.82
C ASN A 246 -27.97 33.18 -27.43
N THR A 247 -28.42 31.96 -27.10
CA THR A 247 -28.03 31.15 -25.95
C THR A 247 -27.71 29.72 -26.39
N MET A 248 -27.03 28.96 -25.54
CA MET A 248 -26.64 27.58 -25.85
C MET A 248 -27.86 26.66 -25.68
N HIS A 249 -28.31 26.05 -26.79
CA HIS A 249 -29.49 25.18 -26.81
C HIS A 249 -29.15 23.79 -27.34
N PRO A 250 -29.78 22.73 -26.79
CA PRO A 250 -29.61 21.38 -27.33
C PRO A 250 -30.19 21.35 -28.75
N TYR A 251 -29.33 21.06 -29.73
CA TYR A 251 -29.65 21.09 -31.15
C TYR A 251 -29.96 19.70 -31.69
N HIS A 252 -29.13 18.72 -31.34
CA HIS A 252 -29.23 17.38 -31.89
C HIS A 252 -28.73 16.33 -30.90
N ILE A 253 -29.50 15.25 -30.75
CA ILE A 253 -29.14 14.10 -29.91
C ILE A 253 -28.90 12.91 -30.83
N PHE A 254 -27.77 12.24 -30.66
CA PHE A 254 -27.38 11.13 -31.52
C PHE A 254 -26.50 10.14 -30.74
N GLN A 255 -26.36 8.94 -31.30
CA GLN A 255 -25.47 7.92 -30.78
C GLN A 255 -24.18 7.88 -31.61
N VAL A 256 -23.03 7.89 -30.94
CA VAL A 256 -21.73 7.82 -31.60
C VAL A 256 -21.58 6.46 -32.29
N GLY A 257 -21.15 6.47 -33.55
CA GLY A 257 -20.91 5.27 -34.37
C GLY A 257 -22.09 4.77 -35.20
N THR A 258 -23.33 5.23 -34.98
CA THR A 258 -24.47 4.85 -35.84
C THR A 258 -24.61 5.75 -37.07
N LYS A 259 -24.42 7.06 -36.88
CA LYS A 259 -24.52 8.09 -37.95
C LYS A 259 -23.39 9.11 -37.92
N THR A 260 -22.60 9.14 -36.85
CA THR A 260 -21.57 10.18 -36.63
C THR A 260 -20.31 9.52 -36.08
N ASN A 261 -19.18 9.79 -36.73
CA ASN A 261 -17.87 9.31 -36.31
C ASN A 261 -17.31 10.15 -35.16
N LEU A 262 -16.45 9.55 -34.34
CA LEU A 262 -15.75 10.22 -33.23
C LEU A 262 -15.04 11.52 -33.67
N ASN A 263 -14.47 11.53 -34.88
CA ASN A 263 -13.75 12.69 -35.44
C ASN A 263 -14.63 13.93 -35.65
N ASN A 264 -15.96 13.80 -35.60
CA ASN A 264 -16.89 14.91 -35.76
C ASN A 264 -17.34 15.51 -34.41
N LEU A 265 -16.83 14.99 -33.29
CA LEU A 265 -17.15 15.51 -31.95
C LEU A 265 -16.23 16.68 -31.61
N ASP A 266 -16.81 17.72 -31.02
CA ASP A 266 -16.17 18.98 -30.67
C ASP A 266 -16.60 19.44 -29.28
N GLY A 267 -16.11 20.61 -28.85
CA GLY A 267 -16.44 21.19 -27.54
C GLY A 267 -17.92 21.58 -27.34
N TYR A 268 -18.78 21.43 -28.35
CA TYR A 268 -20.23 21.62 -28.23
C TYR A 268 -20.98 20.31 -27.99
N CYS A 269 -20.27 19.20 -27.81
CA CYS A 269 -20.84 17.88 -27.56
C CYS A 269 -20.67 17.50 -26.08
N GLU A 270 -21.73 16.98 -25.47
CA GLU A 270 -21.70 16.43 -24.11
C GLU A 270 -22.29 15.01 -24.11
N VAL A 271 -21.61 14.08 -23.42
CA VAL A 271 -22.16 12.75 -23.18
C VAL A 271 -23.28 12.85 -22.15
N ILE A 272 -24.45 12.31 -22.47
CA ILE A 272 -25.60 12.30 -21.56
C ILE A 272 -25.93 10.90 -21.04
N ASP A 273 -25.55 9.87 -21.79
CA ASP A 273 -25.72 8.46 -21.43
C ASP A 273 -24.60 7.62 -22.06
N ASP A 274 -23.85 6.93 -21.22
CA ASP A 274 -22.69 6.10 -21.59
C ASP A 274 -22.93 4.61 -21.33
N SER A 275 -24.20 4.17 -21.37
CA SER A 275 -24.56 2.77 -21.09
C SER A 275 -24.14 1.79 -22.19
N HIS A 276 -23.90 2.28 -23.42
CA HIS A 276 -23.58 1.48 -24.62
C HIS A 276 -24.58 0.35 -24.93
N GLU A 277 -25.85 0.53 -24.54
CA GLU A 277 -26.89 -0.48 -24.80
C GLU A 277 -27.51 -0.32 -26.19
N GLU A 278 -27.83 -1.44 -26.83
CA GLU A 278 -28.57 -1.45 -28.09
C GLU A 278 -29.97 -0.83 -27.91
N GLY A 279 -30.42 -0.04 -28.88
CA GLY A 279 -31.70 0.67 -28.81
C GLY A 279 -31.78 1.78 -27.75
N ALA A 280 -30.66 2.12 -27.09
CA ALA A 280 -30.64 3.13 -26.03
C ALA A 280 -31.06 4.53 -26.54
N LEU A 281 -30.66 4.91 -27.76
CA LEU A 281 -31.05 6.18 -28.36
C LEU A 281 -32.55 6.24 -28.63
N ASP A 282 -33.13 5.17 -29.18
CA ASP A 282 -34.57 5.10 -29.46
C ASP A 282 -35.38 5.17 -28.15
N ALA A 283 -34.93 4.47 -27.11
CA ALA A 283 -35.53 4.53 -25.78
C ALA A 283 -35.39 5.91 -25.12
N TYR A 284 -34.35 6.68 -25.46
CA TYR A 284 -34.22 8.06 -25.02
C TYR A 284 -35.20 8.97 -25.78
N LEU A 285 -35.37 8.76 -27.08
CA LEU A 285 -36.20 9.62 -27.93
C LEU A 285 -37.71 9.36 -27.78
N ALA A 286 -38.11 8.12 -27.48
CA ALA A 286 -39.49 7.73 -27.13
C ALA A 286 -40.02 8.50 -25.91
#